data_AF-A0A7Y6CW84-F1
#
_entry.id   AF-A0A7Y6CW84-F1
#
_cell.length_a   1.000
_cell.length_b   1.000
_cell.length_c   1.000
_cell.angle_alpha   90.00
_cell.angle_beta   90.00
_cell.angle_gamma   90.00
#
_symmetry.space_group_name_H-M   'P 1'
#
loop_
_entity.id
_entity.type
_entity.pdbx_description
1 polymer ?
#
loop_
_entity_poly.entity_id
_entity_poly.type
_entity_poly.pdbx_seq_one_letter_code
_entity_poly.pdbx_strand_id
1 'polypeptide(L)'
;EACKREDGNPGLELGLRLGESWQEGRDKICIDESPTGFGLWAEQLLAESTGKQGKGLVPAPGEAADGPDRQPGALELGDREGLGAEFYRWEFATAVAGHVLGINPFDQPDVQAAKDRTNEVLASGEPDVEPAGSLDELLAQAQAGRDYVCIQAFVDPAREDELAPLLERAHETGCVVTHGLGPRYLHSTGQLHKGGPDTGLFVQVVDDTGEELPIPGRDFGFGRLIRSQAAGDFAALEERGRRVIRLRLEDL
;
A
#
# COMPACT_ATOMS: atom_id res chain seq x y z
N GLU A 1 -3.25 -25.07 16.79
CA GLU A 1 -3.83 -25.41 18.12
C GLU A 1 -4.02 -24.22 19.05
N ALA A 2 -3.03 -23.32 19.23
CA ALA A 2 -3.15 -22.19 20.17
C ALA A 2 -4.38 -21.30 19.91
N CYS A 3 -4.64 -20.95 18.65
CA CYS A 3 -5.79 -20.13 18.26
C CYS A 3 -7.17 -20.82 18.36
N LYS A 4 -7.26 -22.04 18.90
CA LYS A 4 -8.54 -22.70 19.17
C LYS A 4 -9.08 -22.41 20.58
N ARG A 5 -8.22 -21.90 21.47
CA ARG A 5 -8.58 -21.59 22.85
C ARG A 5 -9.25 -20.21 22.93
N GLU A 6 -10.04 -19.97 23.96
CA GLU A 6 -10.54 -18.63 24.28
C GLU A 6 -9.43 -17.83 24.97
N ASP A 7 -8.85 -18.39 26.05
CA ASP A 7 -7.73 -17.77 26.77
C ASP A 7 -6.38 -18.04 26.09
N GLY A 8 -5.55 -17.00 25.97
CA GLY A 8 -4.19 -17.11 25.41
C GLY A 8 -4.17 -17.37 23.91
N ASN A 9 -5.18 -16.87 23.18
CA ASN A 9 -5.31 -17.05 21.74
C ASN A 9 -4.50 -15.97 21.00
N PRO A 10 -3.35 -16.32 20.40
CA PRO A 10 -2.44 -15.30 19.86
C PRO A 10 -3.01 -14.56 18.64
N GLY A 11 -3.92 -15.20 17.88
CA GLY A 11 -4.61 -14.55 16.77
C GLY A 11 -5.69 -13.57 17.24
N LEU A 12 -6.48 -13.97 18.24
CA LEU A 12 -7.48 -13.09 18.85
C LEU A 12 -6.83 -11.90 19.55
N GLU A 13 -5.80 -12.14 20.36
CA GLU A 13 -5.06 -11.09 21.08
C GLU A 13 -4.42 -10.09 20.11
N LEU A 14 -3.76 -10.59 19.05
CA LEU A 14 -3.22 -9.73 18.01
C LEU A 14 -4.32 -8.92 17.32
N GLY A 15 -5.41 -9.56 16.90
CA GLY A 15 -6.50 -8.89 16.20
C GLY A 15 -7.22 -7.84 17.04
N LEU A 16 -7.48 -8.12 18.31
CA LEU A 16 -8.02 -7.14 19.25
C LEU A 16 -7.08 -5.98 19.45
N ARG A 17 -5.77 -6.24 19.68
CA ARG A 17 -4.77 -5.18 19.79
C ARG A 17 -4.76 -4.27 18.56
N LEU A 18 -4.74 -4.85 17.36
CA LEU A 18 -4.74 -4.10 16.10
C LEU A 18 -5.99 -3.22 15.97
N GLY A 19 -7.17 -3.79 16.26
CA GLY A 19 -8.44 -3.08 16.14
C GLY A 19 -8.69 -2.03 17.22
N GLU A 20 -8.37 -2.32 18.48
CA GLU A 20 -8.52 -1.38 19.60
C GLU A 20 -7.52 -0.22 19.48
N SER A 21 -6.28 -0.51 19.10
CA SER A 21 -5.27 0.53 18.81
C SER A 21 -5.71 1.43 17.65
N TRP A 22 -6.34 0.87 16.62
CA TRP A 22 -6.92 1.66 15.53
C TRP A 22 -8.02 2.63 16.03
N GLN A 23 -8.84 2.23 17.00
CA GLN A 23 -9.84 3.14 17.62
C GLN A 23 -9.19 4.29 18.39
N GLU A 24 -7.96 4.10 18.87
CA GLU A 24 -7.13 5.12 19.52
C GLU A 24 -6.34 5.99 18.53
N GLY A 25 -6.50 5.77 17.22
CA GLY A 25 -5.79 6.49 16.15
C GLY A 25 -4.44 5.88 15.75
N ARG A 26 -4.11 4.68 16.24
CA ARG A 26 -2.90 3.92 15.87
C ARG A 26 -3.17 2.93 14.74
N ASP A 27 -3.31 3.42 13.52
CA ASP A 27 -3.63 2.63 12.34
C ASP A 27 -2.40 2.09 11.57
N LYS A 28 -1.17 2.52 11.89
CA LYS A 28 0.04 2.13 11.14
C LYS A 28 0.68 0.89 11.75
N ILE A 29 0.79 -0.18 10.97
CA ILE A 29 1.32 -1.47 11.40
C ILE A 29 2.77 -1.56 10.96
N CYS A 30 3.68 -1.28 11.88
CA CYS A 30 5.12 -1.31 11.65
C CYS A 30 5.62 -2.75 11.75
N ILE A 31 5.75 -3.42 10.61
CA ILE A 31 6.10 -4.85 10.55
C ILE A 31 7.62 -4.98 10.45
N ASP A 32 8.20 -5.78 11.34
CA ASP A 32 9.65 -6.01 11.38
C ASP A 32 10.17 -6.55 10.04
N GLU A 33 11.35 -6.09 9.63
CA GLU A 33 12.03 -6.65 8.48
C GLU A 33 12.33 -8.14 8.71
N SER A 34 11.99 -8.96 7.72
CA SER A 34 12.27 -10.40 7.75
C SER A 34 12.88 -10.85 6.44
N PRO A 35 13.97 -11.64 6.46
CA PRO A 35 14.58 -12.20 5.25
C PRO A 35 13.64 -13.18 4.51
N THR A 36 12.51 -13.54 5.11
CA THR A 36 11.53 -14.48 4.54
C THR A 36 10.54 -13.81 3.58
N GLY A 37 10.48 -12.48 3.52
CA GLY A 37 9.46 -11.75 2.76
C GLY A 37 8.08 -11.72 3.42
N PHE A 38 7.95 -12.22 4.66
CA PHE A 38 6.68 -12.26 5.39
C PHE A 38 6.02 -10.87 5.51
N GLY A 39 6.81 -9.81 5.73
CA GLY A 39 6.28 -8.45 5.85
C GLY A 39 5.51 -8.00 4.61
N LEU A 40 5.97 -8.33 3.41
CA LEU A 40 5.27 -8.02 2.16
C LEU A 40 3.96 -8.82 2.02
N TRP A 41 3.95 -10.06 2.50
CA TRP A 41 2.71 -10.85 2.53
C TRP A 41 1.70 -10.28 3.54
N ALA A 42 2.16 -9.92 4.73
CA ALA A 42 1.31 -9.31 5.77
C ALA A 42 0.79 -7.92 5.33
N GLU A 43 1.61 -7.16 4.59
CA GLU A 43 1.20 -5.91 3.94
C GLU A 43 0.00 -6.14 3.03
N GLN A 44 0.12 -7.10 2.11
CA GLN A 44 -0.97 -7.44 1.20
C GLN A 44 -2.23 -7.87 1.97
N LEU A 45 -2.09 -8.77 2.94
CA LEU A 45 -3.20 -9.27 3.75
C LEU A 45 -3.95 -8.11 4.44
N LEU A 46 -3.23 -7.25 5.15
CA LEU A 46 -3.84 -6.14 5.88
C LEU A 46 -4.49 -5.12 4.95
N ALA A 47 -3.79 -4.70 3.90
CA ALA A 47 -4.25 -3.63 3.04
C ALA A 47 -5.49 -4.05 2.22
N GLU A 48 -5.49 -5.25 1.66
CA GLU A 48 -6.65 -5.77 0.91
C GLU A 48 -7.86 -6.05 1.81
N SER A 49 -7.62 -6.66 2.97
CA SER A 49 -8.71 -7.03 3.87
C SER A 49 -9.32 -5.83 4.56
N THR A 50 -8.50 -4.83 4.94
CA THR A 50 -8.97 -3.75 5.81
C THR A 50 -9.24 -2.41 5.14
N GLY A 51 -8.58 -2.12 4.01
CA GLY A 51 -8.57 -0.82 3.36
C GLY A 51 -9.85 -0.46 2.59
N LYS A 52 -10.95 -0.22 3.29
CA LYS A 52 -12.26 0.05 2.66
C LYS A 52 -13.17 0.90 3.55
N GLN A 53 -14.16 1.55 2.94
CA GLN A 53 -15.18 2.35 3.62
C GLN A 53 -14.60 3.51 4.47
N GLY A 54 -13.47 4.09 4.05
CA GLY A 54 -12.78 5.15 4.80
C GLY A 54 -12.00 4.65 6.01
N LYS A 55 -11.83 3.34 6.16
CA LYS A 55 -11.16 2.68 7.29
C LYS A 55 -10.08 1.73 6.78
N GLY A 56 -9.19 1.34 7.67
CA GLY A 56 -8.15 0.36 7.35
C GLY A 56 -6.96 0.47 8.30
N LEU A 57 -6.17 -0.59 8.29
CA LEU A 57 -4.84 -0.62 8.87
C LEU A 57 -3.83 -0.34 7.75
N VAL A 58 -2.88 0.54 7.99
CA VAL A 58 -1.83 0.92 7.04
C VAL A 58 -0.59 0.07 7.34
N PRO A 59 -0.31 -0.99 6.58
CA PRO A 59 0.92 -1.74 6.75
C PRO A 59 2.12 -0.91 6.34
N ALA A 60 3.17 -0.99 7.14
CA ALA A 60 4.40 -0.20 6.99
C ALA A 60 5.60 -1.11 7.30
N PRO A 61 5.92 -2.07 6.41
CA PRO A 61 7.07 -2.94 6.61
C PRO A 61 8.36 -2.12 6.62
N GLY A 62 9.25 -2.40 7.58
CA GLY A 62 10.53 -1.71 7.73
C GLY A 62 10.48 -0.39 8.50
N GLU A 63 9.28 0.13 8.78
CA GLU A 63 9.12 1.36 9.56
C GLU A 63 9.22 1.11 11.05
N ALA A 64 9.79 2.08 11.79
CA ALA A 64 9.90 2.00 13.23
C ALA A 64 8.53 2.19 13.91
N ALA A 65 8.25 1.41 14.96
CA ALA A 65 6.97 1.42 15.65
C ALA A 65 6.81 2.56 16.68
N ASP A 66 7.75 3.49 16.78
CA ASP A 66 7.65 4.65 17.67
C ASP A 66 6.79 5.75 17.04
N GLY A 67 5.67 6.07 17.65
CA GLY A 67 4.82 7.16 17.16
C GLY A 67 3.41 7.08 17.72
N PRO A 68 2.67 8.20 17.73
CA PRO A 68 1.33 8.25 18.28
C PRO A 68 0.29 7.53 17.40
N ASP A 69 0.60 7.26 16.13
CA ASP A 69 -0.25 6.55 15.17
C ASP A 69 0.30 5.17 14.77
N ARG A 70 1.42 4.75 15.37
CA ARG A 70 2.14 3.53 15.02
C ARG A 70 1.89 2.44 16.06
N GLN A 71 1.84 1.19 15.60
CA GLN A 71 1.80 0.02 16.47
C GLN A 71 2.72 -1.09 15.92
N PRO A 72 3.37 -1.87 16.80
CA PRO A 72 4.28 -2.91 16.39
C PRO A 72 3.55 -4.10 15.75
N GLY A 73 4.01 -4.52 14.58
CA GLY A 73 3.65 -5.74 13.87
C GLY A 73 4.66 -6.86 14.12
N ALA A 74 4.98 -7.11 15.39
CA ALA A 74 6.04 -8.04 15.79
C ALA A 74 5.80 -9.47 15.27
N LEU A 75 6.88 -10.07 14.75
CA LEU A 75 6.89 -11.45 14.27
C LEU A 75 7.53 -12.38 15.30
N GLU A 76 6.86 -13.48 15.63
CA GLU A 76 7.40 -14.51 16.53
C GLU A 76 7.98 -15.68 15.73
N LEU A 77 9.07 -15.42 15.00
CA LEU A 77 9.76 -16.43 14.18
C LEU A 77 10.76 -17.22 15.03
N GLY A 78 10.32 -18.36 15.59
CA GLY A 78 11.19 -19.31 16.30
C GLY A 78 11.88 -20.31 15.36
N ASP A 79 11.09 -21.05 14.58
CA ASP A 79 11.55 -22.07 13.64
C ASP A 79 10.69 -22.06 12.36
N ARG A 80 10.87 -23.06 11.48
CA ARG A 80 10.11 -23.18 10.21
C ARG A 80 8.62 -23.42 10.45
N GLU A 81 8.24 -24.05 11.55
CA GLU A 81 6.84 -24.26 11.92
C GLU A 81 6.22 -22.96 12.44
N GLY A 82 7.02 -22.15 13.15
CA GLY A 82 6.68 -20.79 13.57
C GLY A 82 6.26 -19.89 12.43
N LEU A 83 6.90 -20.00 11.25
CA LEU A 83 6.47 -19.26 10.07
C LEU A 83 5.02 -19.62 9.68
N GLY A 84 4.68 -20.90 9.61
CA GLY A 84 3.31 -21.34 9.31
C GLY A 84 2.30 -20.92 10.37
N ALA A 85 2.72 -20.86 11.64
CA ALA A 85 1.90 -20.34 12.72
C ALA A 85 1.64 -18.83 12.57
N GLU A 86 2.63 -18.04 12.14
CA GLU A 86 2.47 -16.62 11.88
C GLU A 86 1.48 -16.37 10.72
N PHE A 87 1.55 -17.12 9.62
CA PHE A 87 0.54 -17.01 8.54
C PHE A 87 -0.88 -17.14 9.09
N TYR A 88 -1.15 -18.22 9.84
CA TYR A 88 -2.48 -18.45 10.41
C TYR A 88 -2.86 -17.40 11.47
N ARG A 89 -1.91 -16.99 12.32
CA ARG A 89 -2.12 -15.97 13.35
C ARG A 89 -2.54 -14.64 12.73
N TRP A 90 -1.85 -14.20 11.67
CA TRP A 90 -2.13 -12.95 10.98
C TRP A 90 -3.44 -13.00 10.18
N GLU A 91 -3.78 -14.12 9.53
CA GLU A 91 -5.09 -14.32 8.90
C GLU A 91 -6.23 -14.19 9.92
N PHE A 92 -6.11 -14.86 11.06
CA PHE A 92 -7.08 -14.79 12.14
C PHE A 92 -7.18 -13.37 12.71
N ALA A 93 -6.03 -12.76 13.02
CA ALA A 93 -5.96 -11.43 13.59
C ALA A 93 -6.57 -10.37 12.65
N THR A 94 -6.32 -10.49 11.35
CA THR A 94 -6.89 -9.59 10.34
C THR A 94 -8.41 -9.70 10.29
N ALA A 95 -8.95 -10.93 10.42
CA ALA A 95 -10.40 -11.12 10.47
C ALA A 95 -11.04 -10.48 11.72
N VAL A 96 -10.40 -10.65 12.88
CA VAL A 96 -10.83 -10.01 14.15
C VAL A 96 -10.72 -8.49 14.06
N ALA A 97 -9.58 -7.96 13.60
CA ALA A 97 -9.39 -6.52 13.43
C ALA A 97 -10.43 -5.95 12.47
N GLY A 98 -10.69 -6.60 11.33
CA GLY A 98 -11.76 -6.21 10.41
C GLY A 98 -13.13 -6.13 11.09
N HIS A 99 -13.45 -7.09 11.96
CA HIS A 99 -14.68 -7.02 12.76
C HIS A 99 -14.71 -5.79 13.69
N VAL A 100 -13.63 -5.51 14.40
CA VAL A 100 -13.52 -4.32 15.30
C VAL A 100 -13.63 -3.01 14.51
N LEU A 101 -13.04 -2.95 13.31
CA LEU A 101 -13.15 -1.83 12.38
C LEU A 101 -14.57 -1.69 11.80
N GLY A 102 -15.42 -2.72 11.93
CA GLY A 102 -16.76 -2.76 11.35
C GLY A 102 -16.76 -2.89 9.83
N ILE A 103 -15.80 -3.65 9.31
CA ILE A 103 -15.63 -3.94 7.88
C ILE A 103 -15.69 -5.46 7.64
N ASN A 104 -16.07 -5.87 6.43
CA ASN A 104 -15.96 -7.26 6.04
C ASN A 104 -14.54 -7.51 5.48
N PRO A 105 -13.69 -8.32 6.13
CA PRO A 105 -12.33 -8.55 5.68
C PRO A 105 -12.23 -9.43 4.42
N PHE A 106 -13.35 -10.03 3.97
CA PHE A 106 -13.41 -10.99 2.87
C PHE A 106 -14.06 -10.45 1.58
N ASP A 107 -14.52 -9.20 1.55
CA ASP A 107 -15.04 -8.58 0.32
C ASP A 107 -13.95 -7.77 -0.43
N GLN A 108 -14.13 -7.58 -1.73
CA GLN A 108 -13.18 -6.86 -2.59
C GLN A 108 -13.93 -5.89 -3.53
N PRO A 109 -14.41 -4.74 -3.02
CA PRO A 109 -15.31 -3.87 -3.78
C PRO A 109 -14.63 -3.11 -4.93
N ASP A 110 -13.34 -2.75 -4.84
CA ASP A 110 -12.72 -1.84 -5.81
C ASP A 110 -11.89 -2.54 -6.92
N VAL A 111 -11.75 -3.87 -6.88
CA VAL A 111 -10.89 -4.62 -7.83
C VAL A 111 -11.38 -4.50 -9.28
N GLN A 112 -12.69 -4.58 -9.49
CA GLN A 112 -13.24 -4.50 -10.85
C GLN A 112 -13.11 -3.09 -11.44
N ALA A 113 -13.38 -2.07 -10.63
CA ALA A 113 -13.33 -0.67 -11.06
C ALA A 113 -11.93 -0.22 -11.50
N ALA A 114 -10.86 -0.81 -10.94
CA ALA A 114 -9.49 -0.56 -11.38
C ALA A 114 -9.22 -1.16 -12.77
N LYS A 115 -9.70 -2.39 -13.02
CA LYS A 115 -9.56 -3.06 -14.32
C LYS A 115 -10.31 -2.32 -15.42
N ASP A 116 -11.51 -1.84 -15.11
CA ASP A 116 -12.35 -1.12 -16.07
C ASP A 116 -11.67 0.18 -16.52
N ARG A 117 -11.13 0.98 -15.59
CA ARG A 117 -10.38 2.21 -15.91
C ARG A 117 -9.15 1.96 -16.78
N THR A 118 -8.36 0.92 -16.47
CA THR A 118 -7.20 0.58 -17.30
C THR A 118 -7.62 0.26 -18.74
N ASN A 119 -8.73 -0.46 -18.93
CA ASN A 119 -9.25 -0.77 -20.26
C ASN A 119 -9.78 0.48 -20.98
N GLU A 120 -10.42 1.40 -20.26
CA GLU A 120 -10.87 2.69 -20.81
C GLU A 120 -9.69 3.53 -21.30
N VAL A 121 -8.61 3.63 -20.49
CA VAL A 121 -7.39 4.34 -20.87
C VAL A 121 -6.76 3.71 -22.12
N LEU A 122 -6.62 2.39 -22.13
CA LEU A 122 -6.10 1.65 -23.30
C LEU A 122 -6.93 1.89 -24.57
N ALA A 123 -8.25 2.06 -24.44
CA ALA A 123 -9.15 2.33 -25.56
C ALA A 123 -9.13 3.80 -26.02
N SER A 124 -8.71 4.72 -25.17
CA SER A 124 -8.82 6.19 -25.39
C SER A 124 -7.65 6.82 -26.16
N GLY A 125 -6.51 6.13 -26.29
CA GLY A 125 -5.33 6.64 -27.00
C GLY A 125 -4.03 6.42 -26.24
N GLU A 126 -3.08 7.35 -26.38
CA GLU A 126 -1.83 7.32 -25.61
C GLU A 126 -2.11 7.79 -24.17
N PRO A 127 -1.69 7.04 -23.14
CA PRO A 127 -1.92 7.43 -21.74
C PRO A 127 -1.17 8.70 -21.37
N ASP A 128 -1.85 9.62 -20.69
CA ASP A 128 -1.23 10.82 -20.14
C ASP A 128 -0.56 10.51 -18.79
N VAL A 129 0.77 10.51 -18.81
CA VAL A 129 1.64 10.32 -17.64
C VAL A 129 2.51 11.54 -17.35
N GLU A 130 2.09 12.72 -17.80
CA GLU A 130 2.83 13.96 -17.55
C GLU A 130 2.88 14.31 -16.05
N PRO A 131 3.96 14.99 -15.58
CA PRO A 131 4.05 15.48 -14.21
C PRO A 131 2.85 16.34 -13.81
N ALA A 132 2.43 16.19 -12.57
CA ALA A 132 1.27 16.89 -12.02
C ALA A 132 1.48 17.21 -10.54
N GLY A 133 1.29 18.48 -10.16
CA GLY A 133 1.45 18.94 -8.78
C GLY A 133 2.90 19.27 -8.41
N SER A 134 3.14 19.46 -7.11
CA SER A 134 4.44 19.83 -6.54
C SER A 134 4.75 18.98 -5.31
N LEU A 135 5.95 18.40 -5.26
CA LEU A 135 6.41 17.62 -4.12
C LEU A 135 6.48 18.46 -2.85
N ASP A 136 6.97 19.70 -2.95
CA ASP A 136 7.09 20.60 -1.80
C ASP A 136 5.72 20.95 -1.24
N GLU A 137 4.74 21.24 -2.11
CA GLU A 137 3.37 21.57 -1.70
C GLU A 137 2.65 20.36 -1.11
N LEU A 138 2.90 19.15 -1.63
CA LEU A 138 2.35 17.92 -1.09
C LEU A 138 2.93 17.64 0.30
N LEU A 139 4.26 17.57 0.43
CA LEU A 139 4.91 17.24 1.70
C LEU A 139 4.64 18.29 2.79
N ALA A 140 4.45 19.56 2.43
CA ALA A 140 4.03 20.61 3.37
C ALA A 140 2.64 20.37 4.01
N GLN A 141 1.80 19.53 3.41
CA GLN A 141 0.49 19.14 3.96
C GLN A 141 0.59 17.99 4.97
N ALA A 142 1.74 17.32 5.06
CA ALA A 142 1.90 16.12 5.87
C ALA A 142 1.74 16.42 7.37
N GLN A 143 0.95 15.60 8.05
CA GLN A 143 0.75 15.69 9.50
C GLN A 143 1.28 14.42 10.19
N ALA A 144 2.50 14.49 10.74
CA ALA A 144 3.08 13.40 11.51
C ALA A 144 2.15 12.98 12.66
N GLY A 145 2.03 11.68 12.90
CA GLY A 145 1.08 11.13 13.87
C GLY A 145 -0.35 11.03 13.37
N ARG A 146 -0.58 11.21 12.06
CA ARG A 146 -1.88 11.02 11.40
C ARG A 146 -1.73 10.55 9.97
N ASP A 147 -0.88 11.21 9.18
CA ASP A 147 -0.72 10.93 7.76
C ASP A 147 0.41 9.91 7.50
N TYR A 148 0.41 9.35 6.29
CA TYR A 148 1.51 8.58 5.73
C TYR A 148 1.81 9.05 4.30
N VAL A 149 3.07 8.93 3.89
CA VAL A 149 3.51 9.20 2.51
C VAL A 149 3.68 7.88 1.79
N CYS A 150 3.14 7.75 0.59
CA CYS A 150 3.23 6.54 -0.21
C CYS A 150 3.86 6.84 -1.58
N ILE A 151 4.99 6.22 -1.87
CA ILE A 151 5.67 6.29 -3.15
C ILE A 151 5.16 5.16 -4.06
N GLN A 152 4.51 5.54 -5.17
CA GLN A 152 3.92 4.64 -6.14
C GLN A 152 4.77 4.64 -7.42
N ALA A 153 5.70 3.70 -7.52
CA ALA A 153 6.75 3.76 -8.53
C ALA A 153 6.44 2.85 -9.74
N PHE A 154 6.01 3.43 -10.85
CA PHE A 154 5.94 2.78 -12.15
C PHE A 154 7.25 3.00 -12.90
N VAL A 155 8.30 2.34 -12.42
CA VAL A 155 9.66 2.44 -12.94
C VAL A 155 10.23 1.04 -13.19
N ASP A 156 11.30 0.95 -13.98
CA ASP A 156 12.11 -0.26 -14.08
C ASP A 156 12.57 -0.69 -12.66
N PRO A 157 12.26 -1.91 -12.20
CA PRO A 157 12.71 -2.41 -10.91
C PRO A 157 14.23 -2.34 -10.72
N ALA A 158 15.03 -2.37 -11.79
CA ALA A 158 16.48 -2.21 -11.70
C ALA A 158 16.92 -0.77 -11.32
N ARG A 159 16.00 0.20 -11.44
CA ARG A 159 16.20 1.62 -11.10
C ARG A 159 15.52 2.00 -9.77
N GLU A 160 15.00 1.04 -9.01
CA GLU A 160 14.31 1.31 -7.73
C GLU A 160 15.17 2.09 -6.74
N ASP A 161 16.49 1.84 -6.73
CA ASP A 161 17.45 2.56 -5.88
C ASP A 161 17.52 4.07 -6.18
N GLU A 162 17.12 4.51 -7.38
CA GLU A 162 17.05 5.94 -7.73
C GLU A 162 15.93 6.68 -6.99
N LEU A 163 15.01 5.97 -6.33
CA LEU A 163 13.97 6.56 -5.47
C LEU A 163 14.51 7.02 -4.10
N ALA A 164 15.75 6.67 -3.74
CA ALA A 164 16.31 6.97 -2.42
C ALA A 164 16.21 8.45 -2.00
N PRO A 165 16.53 9.45 -2.86
CA PRO A 165 16.37 10.86 -2.50
C PRO A 165 14.93 11.23 -2.15
N LEU A 166 13.95 10.68 -2.87
CA LEU A 166 12.53 10.91 -2.62
C LEU A 166 12.08 10.27 -1.30
N LEU A 167 12.54 9.05 -1.01
CA LEU A 167 12.28 8.37 0.26
C LEU A 167 12.83 9.16 1.44
N GLU A 168 14.09 9.63 1.35
CA GLU A 168 14.70 10.49 2.37
C GLU A 168 13.87 11.74 2.64
N ARG A 169 13.47 12.46 1.58
CA ARG A 169 12.61 13.64 1.70
C ARG A 169 11.23 13.34 2.29
N ALA A 170 10.65 12.18 1.97
CA ALA A 170 9.38 11.76 2.56
C ALA A 170 9.53 11.49 4.07
N HIS A 171 10.64 10.89 4.51
CA HIS A 171 10.91 10.64 5.94
C HIS A 171 11.12 11.92 6.75
N GLU A 172 11.63 13.00 6.14
CA GLU A 172 11.78 14.31 6.81
C GLU A 172 10.45 14.87 7.34
N THR A 173 9.31 14.42 6.80
CA THR A 173 7.97 14.80 7.29
C THR A 173 7.64 14.21 8.67
N GLY A 174 8.37 13.19 9.12
CA GLY A 174 8.08 12.41 10.33
C GLY A 174 6.87 11.48 10.21
N CYS A 175 6.22 11.43 9.04
CA CYS A 175 5.16 10.47 8.74
C CYS A 175 5.74 9.07 8.49
N VAL A 176 4.89 8.05 8.56
CA VAL A 176 5.22 6.74 8.00
C VAL A 176 5.42 6.87 6.49
N VAL A 177 6.45 6.23 5.95
CA VAL A 177 6.68 6.17 4.50
C VAL A 177 6.52 4.74 4.01
N THR A 178 5.70 4.54 2.99
CA THR A 178 5.57 3.27 2.27
C THR A 178 5.99 3.45 0.82
N HIS A 179 6.47 2.38 0.19
CA HIS A 179 6.81 2.40 -1.23
C HIS A 179 6.42 1.09 -1.89
N GLY A 180 6.01 1.16 -3.15
CA GLY A 180 5.63 -0.02 -3.90
C GLY A 180 5.83 0.18 -5.40
N LEU A 181 6.50 -0.80 -6.02
CA LEU A 181 6.57 -0.88 -7.48
C LEU A 181 5.20 -1.19 -8.09
N GLY A 182 4.82 -0.37 -9.06
CA GLY A 182 3.69 -0.61 -9.96
C GLY A 182 4.10 -1.56 -11.10
N PRO A 183 3.18 -2.38 -11.63
CA PRO A 183 1.77 -2.50 -11.25
C PRO A 183 1.53 -3.43 -10.04
N ARG A 184 2.57 -3.97 -9.40
CA ARG A 184 2.45 -4.97 -8.32
C ARG A 184 1.59 -4.44 -7.15
N TYR A 185 1.85 -3.23 -6.66
CA TYR A 185 1.12 -2.69 -5.50
C TYR A 185 -0.39 -2.49 -5.77
N LEU A 186 -0.79 -2.35 -7.04
CA LEU A 186 -2.21 -2.24 -7.42
C LEU A 186 -3.02 -3.46 -7.00
N HIS A 187 -2.33 -4.59 -6.82
CA HIS A 187 -2.88 -5.87 -6.39
C HIS A 187 -2.59 -6.19 -4.92
N SER A 188 -2.07 -5.24 -4.14
CA SER A 188 -1.88 -5.40 -2.69
C SER A 188 -2.45 -4.20 -1.93
N THR A 189 -1.79 -3.05 -2.00
CA THR A 189 -2.15 -1.85 -1.25
C THR A 189 -3.09 -0.91 -2.00
N GLY A 190 -3.34 -1.15 -3.29
CA GLY A 190 -4.23 -0.31 -4.11
C GLY A 190 -5.66 -0.17 -3.56
N GLN A 191 -6.20 -1.22 -2.93
CA GLN A 191 -7.50 -1.18 -2.26
C GLN A 191 -7.48 -0.20 -1.08
N LEU A 192 -6.42 -0.24 -0.24
CA LEU A 192 -6.24 0.68 0.88
C LEU A 192 -6.07 2.13 0.42
N HIS A 193 -5.26 2.39 -0.61
CA HIS A 193 -5.05 3.76 -1.10
C HIS A 193 -6.36 4.40 -1.61
N LYS A 194 -7.24 3.59 -2.18
CA LYS A 194 -8.52 4.03 -2.75
C LYS A 194 -9.64 4.06 -1.70
N GLY A 195 -9.83 2.96 -0.98
CA GLY A 195 -10.96 2.76 -0.07
C GLY A 195 -10.67 3.05 1.39
N GLY A 196 -9.40 3.20 1.78
CA GLY A 196 -8.95 3.39 3.16
C GLY A 196 -9.15 4.80 3.72
N PRO A 197 -8.57 5.09 4.90
CA PRO A 197 -8.67 6.41 5.52
C PRO A 197 -8.02 7.50 4.65
N ASP A 198 -8.51 8.74 4.76
CA ASP A 198 -7.95 9.90 4.05
C ASP A 198 -6.76 10.51 4.76
N THR A 199 -5.74 9.68 4.91
CA THR A 199 -4.48 9.97 5.58
C THR A 199 -3.26 9.74 4.69
N GLY A 200 -3.44 9.27 3.45
CA GLY A 200 -2.35 9.10 2.49
C GLY A 200 -2.01 10.38 1.73
N LEU A 201 -0.70 10.60 1.52
CA LEU A 201 -0.13 11.52 0.55
C LEU A 201 0.63 10.68 -0.47
N PHE A 202 0.21 10.74 -1.74
CA PHE A 202 0.67 9.82 -2.77
C PHE A 202 1.60 10.52 -3.75
N VAL A 203 2.80 9.97 -3.94
CA VAL A 203 3.75 10.42 -4.97
C VAL A 203 3.87 9.32 -6.00
N GLN A 204 3.25 9.50 -7.16
CA GLN A 204 3.44 8.61 -8.29
C GLN A 204 4.73 9.00 -9.02
N VAL A 205 5.64 8.04 -9.20
CA VAL A 205 6.86 8.23 -9.98
C VAL A 205 6.75 7.35 -11.22
N VAL A 206 6.97 7.93 -12.39
CA VAL A 206 6.98 7.23 -13.67
C VAL A 206 8.33 7.39 -14.35
N ASP A 207 8.76 6.38 -15.10
CA ASP A 207 9.90 6.50 -16.02
C ASP A 207 9.42 6.54 -17.49
N ASP A 208 10.37 6.57 -18.42
CA ASP A 208 10.10 6.56 -19.85
C ASP A 208 9.70 5.18 -20.41
N THR A 209 9.70 4.13 -19.57
CA THR A 209 9.46 2.71 -19.89
C THR A 209 10.39 2.08 -20.94
N GLY A 210 11.42 2.80 -21.42
CA GLY A 210 12.37 2.33 -22.41
C GLY A 210 11.77 1.93 -23.78
N GLU A 211 12.34 0.89 -24.41
CA GLU A 211 11.87 0.39 -25.71
C GLU A 211 10.53 -0.34 -25.58
N GLU A 212 9.58 0.00 -26.46
CA GLU A 212 8.25 -0.62 -26.47
C GLU A 212 8.30 -2.09 -26.91
N LEU A 213 8.04 -3.01 -25.98
CA LEU A 213 7.99 -4.45 -26.25
C LEU A 213 6.58 -4.91 -26.63
N PRO A 214 6.38 -5.60 -27.77
CA PRO A 214 5.05 -6.01 -28.21
C PRO A 214 4.47 -7.13 -27.34
N ILE A 215 3.14 -7.09 -27.10
CA ILE A 215 2.40 -8.16 -26.44
C ILE A 215 1.68 -9.01 -27.49
N PRO A 216 1.94 -10.34 -27.58
CA PRO A 216 1.27 -11.21 -28.54
C PRO A 216 -0.26 -11.14 -28.44
N GLY A 217 -0.91 -10.83 -29.56
CA GLY A 217 -2.37 -10.77 -29.66
C GLY A 217 -2.99 -9.47 -29.12
N ARG A 218 -2.20 -8.45 -28.79
CA ARG A 218 -2.66 -7.10 -28.45
C ARG A 218 -2.17 -6.09 -29.48
N ASP A 219 -2.89 -4.98 -29.58
CA ASP A 219 -2.57 -3.81 -30.40
C ASP A 219 -1.71 -2.77 -29.66
N PHE A 220 -1.22 -3.12 -28.46
CA PHE A 220 -0.33 -2.32 -27.63
C PHE A 220 0.79 -3.20 -27.02
N GLY A 221 1.89 -2.58 -26.63
CA GLY A 221 3.01 -3.22 -25.95
C GLY A 221 2.99 -3.05 -24.43
N PHE A 222 4.04 -3.53 -23.77
CA PHE A 222 4.18 -3.48 -22.30
C PHE A 222 4.37 -2.05 -21.77
N GLY A 223 5.09 -1.18 -22.47
CA GLY A 223 5.29 0.21 -22.05
C GLY A 223 3.96 0.96 -22.01
N ARG A 224 3.17 0.85 -23.10
CA ARG A 224 1.81 1.43 -23.14
C ARG A 224 0.89 0.85 -22.06
N LEU A 225 0.99 -0.45 -21.74
CA LEU A 225 0.22 -1.07 -20.66
C LEU A 225 0.60 -0.47 -19.29
N ILE A 226 1.90 -0.35 -18.98
CA ILE A 226 2.40 0.22 -17.72
C ILE A 226 1.94 1.68 -17.59
N ARG A 227 2.13 2.50 -18.62
CA ARG A 227 1.66 3.90 -18.64
C ARG A 227 0.14 4.00 -18.46
N SER A 228 -0.62 3.08 -19.06
CA SER A 228 -2.09 3.03 -18.89
C SER A 228 -2.50 2.69 -17.46
N GLN A 229 -1.79 1.77 -16.81
CA GLN A 229 -2.03 1.42 -15.41
C GLN A 229 -1.67 2.59 -14.47
N ALA A 230 -0.55 3.28 -14.73
CA ALA A 230 -0.15 4.46 -13.97
C ALA A 230 -1.18 5.60 -14.09
N ALA A 231 -1.59 5.92 -15.32
CA ALA A 231 -2.60 6.94 -15.59
C ALA A 231 -3.96 6.61 -14.97
N GLY A 232 -4.42 5.36 -15.12
CA GLY A 232 -5.68 4.90 -14.55
C GLY A 232 -5.70 4.89 -13.03
N ASP A 233 -4.58 4.55 -12.38
CA ASP A 233 -4.46 4.59 -10.92
C ASP A 233 -4.46 6.03 -10.40
N PHE A 234 -3.70 6.92 -11.04
CA PHE A 234 -3.64 8.34 -10.70
C PHE A 234 -5.02 8.99 -10.77
N ALA A 235 -5.73 8.82 -11.90
CA ALA A 235 -7.08 9.33 -12.08
C ALA A 235 -8.06 8.77 -11.03
N ALA A 236 -7.92 7.49 -10.66
CA ALA A 236 -8.78 6.87 -9.64
C ALA A 236 -8.56 7.45 -8.23
N LEU A 237 -7.35 7.94 -7.93
CA LEU A 237 -7.01 8.64 -6.69
C LEU A 237 -7.54 10.08 -6.73
N GLU A 238 -7.36 10.80 -7.84
CA GLU A 238 -7.89 12.16 -8.03
C GLU A 238 -9.42 12.21 -7.92
N GLU A 239 -10.13 11.30 -8.58
CA GLU A 239 -11.60 11.20 -8.52
C GLU A 239 -12.13 10.95 -7.09
N ARG A 240 -11.30 10.34 -6.24
CA ARG A 240 -11.60 10.11 -4.82
C ARG A 240 -11.16 11.25 -3.92
N GLY A 241 -10.62 12.33 -4.48
CA GLY A 241 -10.14 13.49 -3.74
C GLY A 241 -8.85 13.23 -2.95
N ARG A 242 -8.09 12.19 -3.31
CA ARG A 242 -6.82 11.87 -2.64
C ARG A 242 -5.76 12.90 -2.98
N ARG A 243 -4.87 13.17 -2.03
CA ARG A 243 -3.69 14.04 -2.22
C ARG A 243 -2.65 13.27 -3.02
N VAL A 244 -2.61 13.47 -4.32
CA VAL A 244 -1.71 12.76 -5.24
C VAL A 244 -0.97 13.73 -6.16
N ILE A 245 0.31 13.47 -6.41
CA ILE A 245 1.13 14.15 -7.41
C ILE A 245 1.84 13.12 -8.29
N ARG A 246 2.32 13.56 -9.46
CA ARG A 246 3.16 12.74 -10.34
C ARG A 246 4.47 13.43 -10.66
N LEU A 247 5.57 12.69 -10.55
CA LEU A 247 6.92 13.10 -10.92
C LEU A 247 7.50 12.14 -11.97
N ARG A 248 8.47 12.60 -12.75
CA ARG A 248 9.34 11.71 -13.54
C ARG A 248 10.51 11.27 -12.68
N LEU A 249 10.97 10.03 -12.87
CA LEU A 249 12.13 9.51 -12.17
C LEU A 249 13.39 10.37 -12.44
N GLU A 250 13.49 10.93 -13.64
CA GLU A 250 14.61 11.78 -14.07
C GLU A 250 14.65 13.15 -13.39
N ASP A 251 13.58 13.55 -12.71
CA ASP A 251 13.43 14.84 -12.03
C ASP A 251 13.64 14.75 -10.50
N LEU A 252 13.97 13.57 -9.96
CA LEU A 252 14.17 13.34 -8.52
C LEU A 252 15.49 13.89 -7.96
#